data_AF-A0A4Y1RXB1-F1
#
_entry.id   AF-A0A4Y1RXB1-F1
#
_cell.length_a   1.000
_cell.length_b   1.000
_cell.length_c   1.000
_cell.angle_alpha   90.00
_cell.angle_beta   90.00
_cell.angle_gamma   90.00
#
_symmetry.space_group_name_H-M   'P 1'
#
loop_
_entity.id
_entity.type
_entity.pdbx_description
1 polymer ?
#
loop_
_entity_poly.entity_id
_entity_poly.type
_entity_poly.pdbx_seq_one_letter_code
_entity_poly.pdbx_strand_id
1 'polypeptide(L)'
;MSKVFVDQPPGYEQKGHETKVYRLKKALYGLKQAPRAWYSRIESYFIKEGFNKCPYEHTLFIKTAEGGKILIVCLYVDDLIYTGNDATMFEQFKKSMMVEFNMTDLGKMRYFLGIEVIQGSDGIFISQRKYAQEVLERFNMAQCNSVLNPVVPGFKLTKDEGGVEVNSTVYKQMVGSLIRYMERPTEAHLLAAKRAFRYVKGTIDLGIFYKKGGKDELIGYTDSDYAGDQDDRKSTSGYKQPVVTLSTTEAEFIAAASSACQVVWLRRILKSLNQEQYSPTLVYCDNVSTIKLSRNPVMHGRSKHIDIRFHFLRDLVKSEVLELVQCSTQEQIADVLTKPLKVDTFLKMRDLMGVCKFPGKLFATS
;
A
#
# COMPACT_ATOMS: atom_id res chain seq x y z
N MET A 1 17.33 -10.94 27.14
CA MET A 1 15.89 -10.64 27.36
C MET A 1 15.64 -10.45 28.84
N SER A 2 14.87 -9.45 29.23
CA SER A 2 14.36 -9.31 30.60
C SER A 2 13.57 -10.57 31.00
N LYS A 3 13.60 -10.93 32.28
CA LYS A 3 12.82 -12.07 32.79
C LYS A 3 11.34 -11.70 32.72
N VAL A 4 10.55 -12.52 32.02
CA VAL A 4 9.10 -12.36 31.94
C VAL A 4 8.46 -13.37 32.88
N PHE A 5 7.58 -12.88 33.74
CA PHE A 5 6.78 -13.70 34.64
C PHE A 5 5.31 -13.54 34.24
N VAL A 6 4.55 -14.62 34.36
CA VAL A 6 3.11 -14.65 34.09
C VAL A 6 2.39 -15.29 35.27
N ASP A 7 1.16 -14.86 35.49
CA ASP A 7 0.29 -15.50 36.47
C ASP A 7 0.05 -16.97 36.12
N GLN A 8 -0.33 -17.74 37.12
CA GLN A 8 -0.69 -19.13 36.91
C GLN A 8 -1.92 -19.19 35.99
N PRO A 9 -1.90 -19.99 34.91
CA PRO A 9 -3.06 -20.11 34.03
C PRO A 9 -4.27 -20.61 34.83
N PRO A 10 -5.49 -20.08 34.57
CA PRO A 10 -6.69 -20.54 35.24
C PRO A 10 -6.84 -22.06 35.14
N GLY A 11 -7.05 -22.74 36.27
CA GLY A 11 -7.17 -24.21 36.35
C GLY A 11 -5.84 -24.97 36.47
N TYR A 12 -4.70 -24.27 36.48
CA TYR A 12 -3.37 -24.83 36.77
C TYR A 12 -2.75 -24.23 38.03
N GLU A 13 -3.52 -23.49 38.85
CA GLU A 13 -3.01 -22.91 40.09
C GLU A 13 -2.60 -24.00 41.10
N GLN A 14 -1.39 -23.88 41.63
CA GLN A 14 -0.93 -24.76 42.70
C GLN A 14 -1.56 -24.33 44.03
N LYS A 15 -2.34 -25.22 44.64
CA LYS A 15 -2.93 -25.02 45.96
C LYS A 15 -1.86 -24.65 47.01
N GLY A 16 -2.13 -23.61 47.78
CA GLY A 16 -1.23 -23.05 48.79
C GLY A 16 -0.07 -22.21 48.23
N HIS A 17 -0.06 -21.97 46.92
CA HIS A 17 0.97 -21.24 46.19
C HIS A 17 0.39 -20.27 45.17
N GLU A 18 -0.84 -19.80 45.38
CA GLU A 18 -1.63 -19.01 44.45
C GLU A 18 -0.96 -17.68 44.08
N THR A 19 -0.11 -17.14 44.97
CA THR A 19 0.65 -15.90 44.74
C THR A 19 1.95 -16.08 43.94
N LYS A 20 2.35 -17.33 43.64
CA LYS A 20 3.52 -17.59 42.80
C LYS A 20 3.21 -17.32 41.33
N VAL A 21 4.26 -16.98 40.59
CA VAL A 21 4.21 -16.71 39.15
C VAL A 21 5.13 -17.67 38.40
N TYR A 22 4.80 -17.98 37.14
CA TYR A 22 5.67 -18.75 36.26
C TYR A 22 6.66 -17.86 35.54
N ARG A 23 7.95 -18.22 35.60
CA ARG A 23 8.97 -17.62 34.74
C ARG A 23 8.90 -18.26 33.36
N LEU A 24 8.61 -17.47 32.34
CA LEU A 24 8.62 -17.94 30.96
C LEU A 24 10.05 -18.25 30.49
N LYS A 25 10.22 -19.46 29.95
CA LYS A 25 11.47 -19.91 29.31
C LYS A 25 11.49 -19.65 27.80
N LYS A 26 10.31 -19.55 27.17
CA LYS A 26 10.11 -19.25 25.75
C LYS A 26 9.05 -18.15 25.60
N ALA A 27 9.11 -17.41 24.51
CA ALA A 27 8.06 -16.44 24.18
C ALA A 27 6.75 -17.16 23.84
N LEU A 28 5.63 -16.63 24.34
CA LEU A 28 4.28 -17.09 24.04
C LEU A 28 3.58 -16.07 23.15
N TYR A 29 2.63 -16.55 22.35
CA TYR A 29 1.77 -15.66 21.58
C TYR A 29 1.01 -14.70 22.50
N GLY A 30 0.77 -13.47 22.05
CA GLY A 30 0.11 -12.42 22.84
C GLY A 30 1.05 -11.64 23.78
N LEU A 31 2.29 -12.08 24.01
CA LEU A 31 3.26 -11.27 24.73
C LEU A 31 3.73 -10.08 23.88
N LYS A 32 3.81 -8.88 24.48
CA LYS A 32 4.32 -7.66 23.82
C LYS A 32 5.71 -7.86 23.18
N GLN A 33 6.56 -8.66 23.81
CA GLN A 33 7.92 -8.97 23.36
C GLN A 33 8.01 -10.13 22.35
N ALA A 34 6.96 -10.95 22.19
CA ALA A 34 7.02 -12.14 21.35
C ALA A 34 7.27 -11.84 19.87
N PRO A 35 6.63 -10.85 19.23
CA PRO A 35 6.89 -10.53 17.83
C PRO A 35 8.36 -10.14 17.60
N ARG A 36 8.95 -9.34 18.51
CA ARG A 36 10.36 -8.95 18.44
C ARG A 36 11.30 -10.13 18.66
N ALA A 37 10.97 -11.01 19.60
CA ALA A 37 11.75 -12.22 19.88
C ALA A 37 11.75 -13.17 18.68
N TRP A 38 10.58 -13.36 18.06
CA TRP A 38 10.41 -14.14 16.84
C TRP A 38 11.21 -13.55 15.69
N TYR A 39 11.02 -12.26 15.39
CA TYR A 39 11.74 -11.58 14.33
C TYR A 39 13.27 -11.68 14.51
N SER A 40 13.78 -11.45 15.72
CA SER A 40 15.22 -11.56 16.00
C SER A 40 15.76 -12.98 15.82
N ARG A 41 14.95 -14.00 16.12
CA ARG A 41 15.31 -15.41 15.97
C ARG A 41 15.39 -15.83 14.50
N ILE A 42 14.41 -15.43 13.68
CA ILE A 42 14.39 -15.77 12.25
C ILE A 42 15.42 -14.96 11.47
N GLU A 43 15.60 -13.67 11.80
CA GLU A 43 16.65 -12.83 11.21
C GLU A 43 18.05 -13.43 11.45
N SER A 44 18.34 -13.82 12.69
CA SER A 44 19.63 -14.45 13.03
C SER A 44 19.86 -15.75 12.25
N TYR A 45 18.79 -16.51 12.01
CA TYR A 45 18.86 -17.74 11.23
C TYR A 45 19.08 -17.48 9.74
N PHE A 46 18.36 -16.51 9.15
CA PHE A 46 18.57 -16.10 7.77
C PHE A 46 20.01 -15.62 7.51
N ILE A 47 20.57 -14.82 8.43
CA ILE A 47 21.98 -14.38 8.34
C ILE A 47 22.92 -15.59 8.36
N LYS A 48 22.69 -16.55 9.27
CA LYS A 48 23.47 -17.80 9.34
C LYS A 48 23.38 -18.62 8.04
N GLU A 49 22.20 -18.66 7.42
CA GLU A 49 21.96 -19.34 6.14
C GLU A 49 22.48 -18.56 4.92
N GLY A 50 23.17 -17.43 5.12
CA GLY A 50 23.79 -16.65 4.05
C GLY A 50 22.85 -15.68 3.33
N PHE A 51 21.72 -15.32 3.94
CA PHE A 51 20.90 -14.21 3.45
C PHE A 51 21.46 -12.87 3.91
N ASN A 52 21.34 -11.88 3.03
CA ASN A 52 21.54 -10.47 3.35
C ASN A 52 20.18 -9.81 3.60
N LYS A 53 20.08 -9.07 4.70
CA LYS A 53 18.89 -8.25 4.98
C LYS A 53 18.95 -6.96 4.14
N CYS A 54 17.83 -6.58 3.53
CA CYS A 54 17.73 -5.30 2.84
C CYS A 54 17.84 -4.14 3.86
N PRO A 55 18.72 -3.14 3.61
CA PRO A 55 18.87 -2.01 4.53
C PRO A 55 17.69 -1.02 4.47
N TYR A 56 16.81 -1.14 3.48
CA TYR A 56 15.70 -0.23 3.22
C TYR A 56 14.32 -0.85 3.48
N GLU A 57 14.26 -2.18 3.64
CA GLU A 57 13.07 -2.93 4.03
C GLU A 57 13.48 -4.06 4.98
N HIS A 58 13.18 -3.91 6.26
CA HIS A 58 13.68 -4.83 7.30
C HIS A 58 13.09 -6.24 7.18
N THR A 59 11.96 -6.39 6.51
CA THR A 59 11.31 -7.69 6.31
C THR A 59 11.77 -8.43 5.05
N LEU A 60 12.67 -7.83 4.25
CA LEU A 60 13.15 -8.36 2.98
C LEU A 60 14.56 -8.94 3.12
N PHE A 61 14.71 -10.21 2.76
CA PHE A 61 15.96 -10.96 2.81
C PHE A 61 16.30 -11.51 1.43
N ILE A 62 17.56 -11.36 1.02
CA ILE A 62 18.04 -11.74 -0.31
C ILE A 62 19.27 -12.62 -0.18
N LYS A 63 19.24 -13.78 -0.83
CA LYS A 63 20.39 -14.68 -0.97
C LYS A 63 20.74 -14.80 -2.44
N THR A 64 22.01 -14.56 -2.76
CA THR A 64 22.55 -14.69 -4.11
C THR A 64 23.53 -15.84 -4.17
N ALA A 65 23.66 -16.46 -5.35
CA ALA A 65 24.65 -17.49 -5.62
C ALA A 65 25.25 -17.31 -7.03
N GLU A 66 26.27 -18.10 -7.36
CA GLU A 66 26.95 -18.05 -8.66
C GLU A 66 25.97 -18.19 -9.84
N GLY A 67 26.31 -17.57 -10.97
CA GLY A 67 25.47 -17.59 -12.18
C GLY A 67 24.22 -16.68 -12.10
N GLY A 68 24.20 -15.70 -11.20
CA GLY A 68 23.08 -14.75 -11.08
C GLY A 68 21.84 -15.33 -10.40
N LYS A 69 22.02 -16.44 -9.68
CA LYS A 69 20.94 -17.07 -8.91
C LYS A 69 20.54 -16.19 -7.74
N ILE A 70 19.24 -16.03 -7.53
CA ILE A 70 18.69 -15.18 -6.48
C ILE A 70 17.47 -15.86 -5.83
N LEU A 71 17.41 -15.75 -4.52
CA LEU A 71 16.27 -16.09 -3.67
C LEU A 71 15.93 -14.88 -2.82
N ILE A 72 14.68 -14.46 -2.91
CA ILE A 72 14.11 -13.32 -2.19
C ILE A 72 13.05 -13.86 -1.25
N VAL A 73 13.10 -13.45 0.01
CA VAL A 73 12.16 -13.86 1.05
C VAL A 73 11.63 -12.60 1.75
N CYS A 74 10.31 -12.45 1.82
CA CYS A 74 9.65 -11.43 2.62
C CYS A 74 8.96 -12.07 3.82
N LEU A 75 9.15 -11.46 4.99
CA LEU A 75 8.57 -11.90 6.26
C LEU A 75 7.42 -10.98 6.67
N TYR A 76 6.24 -11.54 6.87
CA TYR A 76 5.11 -10.84 7.45
C TYR A 76 4.63 -11.55 8.70
N VAL A 77 4.95 -11.00 9.87
CA VAL A 77 4.65 -11.63 11.17
C VAL A 77 5.23 -13.05 11.21
N ASP A 78 4.40 -14.08 11.06
CA ASP A 78 4.73 -15.51 11.05
C ASP A 78 4.69 -16.13 9.64
N ASP A 79 4.13 -15.42 8.66
CA ASP A 79 4.08 -15.86 7.27
C ASP A 79 5.33 -15.46 6.48
N LEU A 80 5.78 -16.36 5.60
CA LEU A 80 6.87 -16.14 4.67
C LEU A 80 6.36 -16.26 3.24
N ILE A 81 6.68 -15.28 2.42
CA ILE A 81 6.57 -15.41 0.97
C ILE A 81 7.99 -15.38 0.38
N TYR A 82 8.21 -16.18 -0.67
CA TYR A 82 9.50 -16.21 -1.32
C TYR A 82 9.35 -16.31 -2.83
N THR A 83 10.38 -15.83 -3.54
CA THR A 83 10.48 -15.86 -5.00
C THR A 83 11.95 -15.89 -5.42
N GLY A 84 12.23 -16.12 -6.69
CA GLY A 84 13.60 -16.24 -7.20
C GLY A 84 13.63 -16.87 -8.59
N ASN A 85 14.83 -17.25 -9.03
CA ASN A 85 15.05 -17.80 -10.37
C ASN A 85 15.67 -19.20 -10.39
N ASP A 86 15.86 -19.84 -9.24
CA ASP A 86 16.48 -21.18 -9.15
C ASP A 86 15.67 -22.12 -8.25
N ALA A 87 15.18 -23.22 -8.85
CA ALA A 87 14.37 -24.21 -8.15
C ALA A 87 15.14 -24.98 -7.07
N THR A 88 16.46 -25.14 -7.23
CA THR A 88 17.30 -25.83 -6.24
C THR A 88 17.40 -24.99 -4.96
N MET A 89 17.56 -23.67 -5.10
CA MET A 89 17.53 -22.74 -3.96
C MET A 89 16.19 -22.80 -3.23
N PHE A 90 15.06 -22.96 -3.95
CA PHE A 90 13.75 -23.11 -3.32
C PHE A 90 13.65 -24.39 -2.48
N GLU A 91 14.05 -25.53 -3.03
CA GLU A 91 14.00 -26.81 -2.29
C GLU A 91 14.94 -26.82 -1.08
N GLN A 92 16.15 -26.26 -1.22
CA GLN A 92 17.09 -26.10 -0.12
C GLN A 92 16.52 -25.20 0.99
N PHE A 93 15.95 -24.05 0.61
CA PHE A 93 15.32 -23.13 1.55
C PHE A 93 14.17 -23.78 2.31
N LYS A 94 13.21 -24.39 1.61
CA LYS A 94 12.08 -25.08 2.23
C LYS A 94 12.54 -26.15 3.23
N LYS A 95 13.48 -27.00 2.81
CA LYS A 95 14.03 -28.05 3.67
C LYS A 95 14.69 -27.47 4.93
N SER A 96 15.51 -26.42 4.77
CA SER A 96 16.19 -25.76 5.88
C SER A 96 15.18 -25.18 6.88
N MET A 97 14.17 -24.48 6.37
CA MET A 97 13.13 -23.85 7.19
C MET A 97 12.27 -24.86 7.95
N MET A 98 11.84 -25.96 7.31
CA MET A 98 11.04 -27.00 7.98
C MET A 98 11.83 -27.81 9.01
N VAL A 99 13.15 -27.88 8.90
CA VAL A 99 14.01 -28.51 9.90
C VAL A 99 14.18 -27.60 11.13
N GLU A 100 14.39 -26.31 10.91
CA GLU A 100 14.66 -25.35 11.98
C GLU A 100 13.40 -24.89 12.72
N PHE A 101 12.31 -24.71 11.98
CA PHE A 101 11.07 -24.12 12.47
C PHE A 101 9.89 -25.05 12.20
N ASN A 102 8.92 -25.04 13.11
CA ASN A 102 7.66 -25.75 12.91
C ASN A 102 6.81 -24.98 11.88
N MET A 103 7.02 -25.26 10.60
CA MET A 103 6.41 -24.56 9.47
C MET A 103 5.87 -25.55 8.45
N THR A 104 4.89 -25.13 7.67
CA THR A 104 4.29 -25.92 6.59
C THR A 104 4.42 -25.17 5.28
N ASP A 105 4.81 -25.88 4.22
CA ASP A 105 4.78 -25.34 2.86
C ASP A 105 3.32 -25.35 2.35
N LEU A 106 2.77 -24.16 2.10
CA LEU A 106 1.41 -23.99 1.55
C LEU A 106 1.39 -24.04 0.02
N GLY A 107 2.55 -24.27 -0.62
CA GLY A 107 2.71 -24.32 -2.06
C GLY A 107 2.62 -22.94 -2.71
N LYS A 108 2.22 -22.92 -3.99
CA LYS A 108 2.14 -21.68 -4.77
C LYS A 108 1.11 -20.73 -4.14
N MET A 109 1.54 -19.51 -3.81
CA MET A 109 0.70 -18.49 -3.18
C MET A 109 -0.58 -18.22 -3.99
N ARG A 110 -1.73 -18.48 -3.36
CA ARG A 110 -3.08 -18.19 -3.88
C ARG A 110 -3.78 -17.07 -3.13
N TYR A 111 -3.42 -16.86 -1.86
CA TYR A 111 -3.98 -15.85 -0.98
C TYR A 111 -2.88 -15.31 -0.07
N PHE A 112 -2.84 -14.00 0.14
CA PHE A 112 -1.94 -13.36 1.12
C PHE A 112 -2.57 -12.06 1.62
N LEU A 113 -2.75 -11.91 2.94
CA LEU A 113 -3.33 -10.70 3.57
C LEU A 113 -4.67 -10.23 2.96
N GLY A 114 -5.54 -11.18 2.62
CA GLY A 114 -6.85 -10.87 2.01
C GLY A 114 -6.77 -10.48 0.53
N ILE A 115 -5.62 -10.67 -0.12
CA ILE A 115 -5.42 -10.51 -1.56
C ILE A 115 -5.40 -11.89 -2.21
N GLU A 116 -6.26 -12.09 -3.20
CA GLU A 116 -6.28 -13.25 -4.10
C GLU A 116 -5.21 -13.11 -5.17
N VAL A 117 -4.46 -14.19 -5.42
CA VAL A 117 -3.32 -14.21 -6.33
C VAL A 117 -3.48 -15.34 -7.34
N ILE A 118 -3.53 -14.98 -8.62
CA ILE A 118 -3.52 -15.92 -9.75
C ILE A 118 -2.21 -15.74 -10.51
N GLN A 119 -1.38 -16.79 -10.54
CA GLN A 119 -0.05 -16.76 -11.13
C GLN A 119 0.00 -17.63 -12.39
N GLY A 120 0.14 -17.00 -13.56
CA GLY A 120 0.23 -17.66 -14.87
C GLY A 120 1.62 -17.54 -15.52
N SER A 121 1.77 -18.09 -16.72
CA SER A 121 2.98 -17.92 -17.54
C SER A 121 3.20 -16.47 -17.97
N ASP A 122 2.11 -15.73 -18.13
CA ASP A 122 2.10 -14.39 -18.73
C ASP A 122 2.14 -13.28 -17.68
N GLY A 123 2.08 -13.61 -16.39
CA GLY A 123 2.08 -12.63 -15.30
C GLY A 123 1.37 -13.09 -14.03
N ILE A 124 1.25 -12.15 -13.09
CA ILE A 124 0.57 -12.33 -11.79
C ILE A 124 -0.63 -11.38 -11.74
N PHE A 125 -1.81 -11.92 -11.51
CA PHE A 125 -3.02 -11.14 -11.26
C PHE A 125 -3.32 -11.13 -9.77
N ILE A 126 -3.54 -9.94 -9.20
CA ILE A 126 -3.99 -9.78 -7.83
C ILE A 126 -5.38 -9.14 -7.79
N SER A 127 -6.24 -9.60 -6.89
CA SER A 127 -7.58 -9.05 -6.71
C SER A 127 -8.06 -9.22 -5.26
N GLN A 128 -9.21 -8.63 -4.93
CA GLN A 128 -9.85 -8.78 -3.62
C GLN A 128 -11.34 -9.11 -3.81
N ARG A 129 -11.65 -10.00 -4.77
CA ARG A 129 -13.00 -10.39 -5.15
C ARG A 129 -13.78 -10.94 -3.96
N LYS A 130 -13.19 -11.91 -3.23
CA LYS A 130 -13.83 -12.53 -2.06
C LYS A 130 -14.12 -11.49 -0.97
N TYR A 131 -13.14 -10.65 -0.64
CA TYR A 131 -13.31 -9.59 0.36
C TYR A 131 -14.39 -8.58 -0.06
N ALA A 132 -14.40 -8.15 -1.32
CA ALA A 132 -15.42 -7.27 -1.86
C ALA A 132 -16.82 -7.90 -1.76
N GLN A 133 -16.96 -9.20 -2.03
CA GLN A 133 -18.22 -9.92 -1.86
C GLN A 133 -18.68 -9.92 -0.39
N GLU A 134 -17.81 -10.32 0.52
CA GLU A 134 -18.10 -10.39 1.96
C GLU A 134 -18.49 -9.02 2.53
N VAL A 135 -17.83 -7.94 2.11
CA VAL A 135 -18.17 -6.56 2.50
C VAL A 135 -19.56 -6.19 1.98
N LEU A 136 -19.87 -6.48 0.72
CA LEU A 136 -21.19 -6.18 0.15
C LEU A 136 -22.30 -6.98 0.83
N GLU A 137 -22.07 -8.25 1.15
CA GLU A 137 -23.02 -9.08 1.89
C GLU A 137 -23.24 -8.54 3.32
N ARG A 138 -22.16 -8.25 4.04
CA ARG A 138 -22.18 -7.72 5.42
C ARG A 138 -23.04 -6.46 5.57
N PHE A 139 -23.05 -5.59 4.56
CA PHE A 139 -23.78 -4.32 4.60
C PHE A 139 -25.05 -4.31 3.74
N ASN A 140 -25.57 -5.49 3.36
CA ASN A 140 -26.80 -5.65 2.57
C ASN A 140 -26.76 -4.92 1.21
N MET A 141 -25.59 -4.88 0.58
CA MET A 141 -25.32 -4.23 -0.71
C MET A 141 -25.02 -5.25 -1.82
N ALA A 142 -25.11 -6.56 -1.54
CA ALA A 142 -24.88 -7.61 -2.53
C ALA A 142 -25.83 -7.55 -3.75
N GLN A 143 -27.07 -7.09 -3.55
CA GLN A 143 -28.11 -6.95 -4.59
C GLN A 143 -28.33 -5.50 -5.05
N CYS A 144 -27.42 -4.58 -4.72
CA CYS A 144 -27.55 -3.19 -5.15
C CYS A 144 -27.24 -3.02 -6.65
N ASN A 145 -27.83 -1.98 -7.26
CA ASN A 145 -27.47 -1.57 -8.62
C ASN A 145 -26.04 -1.04 -8.66
N SER A 146 -25.24 -1.46 -9.63
CA SER A 146 -23.87 -0.96 -9.79
C SER A 146 -23.83 0.47 -10.35
N VAL A 147 -22.66 1.11 -10.24
CA VAL A 147 -22.32 2.38 -10.90
C VAL A 147 -20.92 2.30 -11.50
N LEU A 148 -20.62 3.12 -12.51
CA LEU A 148 -19.35 3.08 -13.24
C LEU A 148 -18.22 3.89 -12.59
N ASN A 149 -18.53 4.81 -11.68
CA ASN A 149 -17.56 5.60 -10.95
C ASN A 149 -17.96 5.75 -9.46
N PRO A 150 -16.98 5.83 -8.54
CA PRO A 150 -17.23 5.79 -7.10
C PRO A 150 -17.87 7.08 -6.56
N VAL A 151 -17.64 8.22 -7.21
CA VAL A 151 -18.10 9.55 -6.76
C VAL A 151 -18.74 10.30 -7.93
N VAL A 152 -19.80 11.07 -7.67
CA VAL A 152 -20.43 11.90 -8.70
C VAL A 152 -19.52 13.09 -9.01
N PRO A 153 -19.30 13.46 -10.29
CA PRO A 153 -18.49 14.64 -10.63
C PRO A 153 -18.99 15.90 -9.94
N GLY A 154 -18.08 16.66 -9.34
CA GLY A 154 -18.40 17.89 -8.60
C GLY A 154 -19.04 17.67 -7.22
N PHE A 155 -19.33 16.43 -6.82
CA PHE A 155 -19.81 16.14 -5.47
C PHE A 155 -18.69 16.39 -4.45
N LYS A 156 -19.00 17.22 -3.44
CA LYS A 156 -18.11 17.52 -2.33
C LYS A 156 -18.80 17.13 -1.03
N LEU A 157 -18.11 16.31 -0.26
CA LEU A 157 -18.57 15.93 1.08
C LEU A 157 -18.08 16.99 2.07
N THR A 158 -18.98 17.47 2.93
CA THR A 158 -18.73 18.53 3.93
C THR A 158 -19.23 18.08 5.29
N LYS A 159 -18.79 18.75 6.37
CA LYS A 159 -19.52 18.68 7.64
C LYS A 159 -20.96 19.15 7.41
N ASP A 160 -21.89 18.36 7.88
CA ASP A 160 -23.32 18.58 7.72
C ASP A 160 -23.95 18.71 9.10
N GLU A 161 -23.80 19.89 9.71
CA GLU A 161 -24.18 20.09 11.12
C GLU A 161 -25.70 20.00 11.35
N GLY A 162 -26.48 20.33 10.32
CA GLY A 162 -27.94 20.24 10.30
C GLY A 162 -28.48 18.92 9.74
N GLY A 163 -27.61 18.02 9.29
CA GLY A 163 -28.00 16.75 8.71
C GLY A 163 -28.49 15.73 9.72
N VAL A 164 -29.26 14.76 9.23
CA VAL A 164 -29.72 13.62 10.03
C VAL A 164 -28.53 12.70 10.29
N GLU A 165 -28.17 12.53 11.57
CA GLU A 165 -27.09 11.65 12.00
C GLU A 165 -27.42 10.17 11.72
N VAL A 166 -26.39 9.41 11.36
CA VAL A 166 -26.49 7.96 11.20
C VAL A 166 -25.64 7.27 12.26
N ASN A 167 -25.86 5.97 12.45
CA ASN A 167 -25.09 5.18 13.40
C ASN A 167 -23.59 5.22 13.05
N SER A 168 -22.81 5.91 13.89
CA SER A 168 -21.38 6.13 13.66
C SER A 168 -20.58 4.84 13.67
N THR A 169 -20.98 3.84 14.46
CA THR A 169 -20.33 2.52 14.48
C THR A 169 -20.51 1.79 13.15
N VAL A 170 -21.74 1.77 12.62
CA VAL A 170 -22.02 1.14 11.31
C VAL A 170 -21.28 1.87 10.20
N TYR A 171 -21.31 3.20 10.19
CA TYR A 171 -20.58 3.99 9.21
C TYR A 171 -19.07 3.72 9.26
N LYS A 172 -18.44 3.79 10.44
CA LYS A 172 -17.01 3.46 10.64
C LYS A 172 -16.65 2.07 10.11
N GLN A 173 -17.52 1.08 10.31
CA GLN A 173 -17.31 -0.26 9.80
C GLN A 173 -17.44 -0.34 8.27
N MET A 174 -18.33 0.44 7.66
CA MET A 174 -18.51 0.47 6.20
C MET A 174 -17.29 1.08 5.50
N VAL A 175 -16.81 2.21 6.00
CA VAL A 175 -15.80 2.99 5.29
C VAL A 175 -14.35 2.67 5.69
N GLY A 176 -14.16 1.94 6.79
CA GLY A 176 -12.83 1.73 7.38
C GLY A 176 -12.16 3.05 7.75
N SER A 177 -10.85 3.08 8.01
CA SER A 177 -10.12 4.33 8.28
C SER A 177 -9.96 5.26 7.07
N LEU A 178 -10.44 4.85 5.89
CA LEU A 178 -10.18 5.52 4.61
C LEU A 178 -11.09 6.73 4.35
N ILE A 179 -12.26 6.81 4.97
CA ILE A 179 -13.19 7.92 4.75
C ILE A 179 -13.29 8.78 6.01
N ARG A 180 -13.47 10.08 5.76
CA ARG A 180 -13.58 11.12 6.76
C ARG A 180 -14.98 11.09 7.41
N TYR A 181 -15.16 11.85 8.50
CA TYR A 181 -16.44 12.00 9.24
C TYR A 181 -16.84 10.80 10.12
N MET A 182 -15.91 10.36 10.97
CA MET A 182 -16.14 9.24 11.89
C MET A 182 -16.94 9.62 13.14
N GLU A 183 -16.85 10.85 13.60
CA GLU A 183 -17.46 11.26 14.87
C GLU A 183 -18.97 11.46 14.74
N ARG A 184 -19.41 12.20 13.71
CA ARG A 184 -20.81 12.56 13.47
C ARG A 184 -21.19 12.42 11.99
N PRO A 185 -21.26 11.19 11.44
CA PRO A 185 -21.69 10.99 10.06
C PRO A 185 -23.19 11.27 9.91
N THR A 186 -23.57 11.83 8.76
CA THR A 186 -24.97 12.10 8.38
C THR A 186 -25.44 11.21 7.23
N GLU A 187 -26.71 11.30 6.86
CA GLU A 187 -27.25 10.60 5.70
C GLU A 187 -26.48 10.89 4.40
N ALA A 188 -26.04 12.14 4.18
CA ALA A 188 -25.22 12.50 3.03
C ALA A 188 -23.90 11.70 2.99
N HIS A 189 -23.26 11.52 4.15
CA HIS A 189 -22.05 10.71 4.30
C HIS A 189 -22.33 9.23 4.01
N LEU A 190 -23.43 8.69 4.54
CA LEU A 190 -23.84 7.31 4.30
C LEU A 190 -24.17 7.05 2.83
N LEU A 191 -24.80 8.01 2.14
CA LEU A 191 -25.11 7.91 0.71
C LEU A 191 -23.82 7.87 -0.13
N ALA A 192 -22.81 8.66 0.22
CA ALA A 192 -21.50 8.61 -0.44
C ALA A 192 -20.82 7.25 -0.23
N ALA A 193 -20.83 6.71 0.99
CA ALA A 193 -20.30 5.37 1.29
C ALA A 193 -21.04 4.27 0.50
N LYS A 194 -22.37 4.32 0.47
CA LYS A 194 -23.19 3.38 -0.31
C LYS A 194 -22.89 3.48 -1.81
N ARG A 195 -22.64 4.68 -2.35
CA ARG A 195 -22.24 4.84 -3.76
C ARG A 195 -20.91 4.14 -4.05
N ALA A 196 -19.91 4.28 -3.18
CA ALA A 196 -18.65 3.57 -3.32
C ALA A 196 -18.87 2.04 -3.35
N PHE A 197 -19.76 1.51 -2.51
CA PHE A 197 -20.12 0.08 -2.54
C PHE A 197 -20.82 -0.33 -3.83
N ARG A 198 -21.69 0.52 -4.40
CA ARG A 198 -22.27 0.29 -5.74
C ARG A 198 -21.20 0.22 -6.83
N TYR A 199 -20.13 1.00 -6.72
CA TYR A 199 -18.99 0.89 -7.63
C TYR A 199 -18.27 -0.44 -7.45
N VAL A 200 -17.91 -0.80 -6.20
CA VAL A 200 -17.29 -2.10 -5.86
C VAL A 200 -18.11 -3.28 -6.38
N LYS A 201 -19.45 -3.21 -6.27
CA LYS A 201 -20.37 -4.23 -6.82
C LYS A 201 -20.20 -4.40 -8.33
N GLY A 202 -20.02 -3.32 -9.08
CA GLY A 202 -19.80 -3.36 -10.53
C GLY A 202 -18.40 -3.79 -10.94
N THR A 203 -17.43 -3.76 -10.01
CA THR A 203 -16.00 -3.99 -10.29
C THR A 203 -15.39 -5.12 -9.47
N ILE A 204 -16.21 -6.02 -8.94
CA ILE A 204 -15.78 -7.12 -8.07
C ILE A 204 -14.75 -8.06 -8.74
N ASP A 205 -14.81 -8.18 -10.07
CA ASP A 205 -13.92 -9.00 -10.88
C ASP A 205 -12.67 -8.25 -11.36
N LEU A 206 -12.50 -6.98 -10.98
CA LEU A 206 -11.32 -6.20 -11.34
C LEU A 206 -10.17 -6.46 -10.37
N GLY A 207 -8.96 -6.39 -10.89
CA GLY A 207 -7.72 -6.52 -10.15
C GLY A 207 -6.57 -5.86 -10.90
N ILE A 208 -5.34 -6.10 -10.46
CA ILE A 208 -4.13 -5.58 -11.09
C ILE A 208 -3.37 -6.75 -11.72
N PHE A 209 -2.98 -6.61 -12.98
CA PHE A 209 -2.19 -7.61 -13.69
C PHE A 209 -0.74 -7.16 -13.88
N TYR A 210 0.16 -7.80 -13.14
CA TYR A 210 1.61 -7.68 -13.34
C TYR A 210 2.03 -8.59 -14.48
N LYS A 211 2.04 -8.04 -15.69
CA LYS A 211 2.46 -8.75 -16.90
C LYS A 211 3.93 -9.17 -16.79
N LYS A 212 4.24 -10.39 -17.21
CA LYS A 212 5.61 -10.88 -17.34
C LYS A 212 6.31 -10.19 -18.50
N GLY A 213 7.52 -9.71 -18.25
CA GLY A 213 8.29 -8.92 -19.20
C GLY A 213 7.75 -7.50 -19.31
N GLY A 214 8.53 -6.63 -19.94
CA GLY A 214 8.28 -5.19 -19.96
C GLY A 214 9.61 -4.46 -19.94
N LYS A 215 9.55 -3.14 -19.75
CA LYS A 215 10.73 -2.34 -19.44
C LYS A 215 10.89 -2.30 -17.93
N ASP A 216 12.11 -2.52 -17.45
CA ASP A 216 12.45 -2.39 -16.03
C ASP A 216 12.65 -0.91 -15.64
N GLU A 217 11.71 -0.06 -16.08
CA GLU A 217 11.72 1.39 -15.90
C GLU A 217 10.67 1.78 -14.85
N LEU A 218 11.12 2.41 -13.78
CA LEU A 218 10.22 3.02 -12.82
C LEU A 218 9.68 4.35 -13.38
N ILE A 219 8.35 4.50 -13.36
CA ILE A 219 7.65 5.74 -13.68
C ILE A 219 6.65 6.08 -12.57
N GLY A 220 6.37 7.36 -12.39
CA GLY A 220 5.42 7.85 -11.38
C GLY A 220 4.50 8.92 -11.94
N TYR A 221 3.35 9.10 -11.30
CA TYR A 221 2.40 10.18 -11.58
C TYR A 221 2.09 10.88 -10.25
N THR A 222 2.07 12.21 -10.27
CA THR A 222 1.74 13.03 -9.10
C THR A 222 0.72 14.09 -9.48
N ASP A 223 -0.26 14.27 -8.61
CA ASP A 223 -1.32 15.27 -8.71
C ASP A 223 -1.80 15.67 -7.32
N SER A 224 -2.44 16.83 -7.19
CA SER A 224 -3.11 17.27 -5.99
C SER A 224 -4.39 18.05 -6.30
N ASP A 225 -5.49 17.69 -5.64
CA ASP A 225 -6.70 18.51 -5.63
C ASP A 225 -6.55 19.64 -4.60
N TYR A 226 -6.19 20.84 -5.09
CA TYR A 226 -5.91 22.01 -4.26
C TYR A 226 -7.14 22.50 -3.52
N ALA A 227 -7.05 22.56 -2.18
CA ALA A 227 -8.10 23.05 -1.30
C ALA A 227 -9.50 22.45 -1.63
N GLY A 228 -9.50 21.19 -2.07
CA GLY A 228 -10.70 20.45 -2.44
C GLY A 228 -11.64 20.26 -1.25
N ASP A 229 -11.04 20.11 -0.07
CA ASP A 229 -11.74 20.06 1.21
C ASP A 229 -12.41 21.39 1.56
N GLN A 230 -13.73 21.38 1.74
CA GLN A 230 -14.46 22.58 2.10
C GLN A 230 -14.37 22.91 3.60
N ASP A 231 -14.08 21.95 4.46
CA ASP A 231 -14.13 22.16 5.91
C ASP A 231 -12.87 22.83 6.46
N ASP A 232 -11.69 22.40 5.99
CA ASP A 232 -10.40 22.95 6.46
C ASP A 232 -9.48 23.42 5.32
N ARG A 233 -9.96 23.41 4.08
CA ARG A 233 -9.24 23.90 2.89
C ARG A 233 -7.91 23.18 2.61
N LYS A 234 -7.70 21.98 3.16
CA LYS A 234 -6.54 21.15 2.81
C LYS A 234 -6.71 20.47 1.46
N SER A 235 -5.59 20.22 0.81
CA SER A 235 -5.52 19.58 -0.51
C SER A 235 -5.51 18.04 -0.39
N THR A 236 -5.79 17.34 -1.48
CA THR A 236 -5.80 15.86 -1.52
C THR A 236 -4.86 15.32 -2.60
N SER A 237 -3.87 14.52 -2.22
CA SER A 237 -2.90 13.87 -3.12
C SER A 237 -2.99 12.34 -3.01
N GLY A 238 -4.20 11.79 -3.19
CA GLY A 238 -4.56 10.40 -2.86
C GLY A 238 -4.95 10.19 -1.39
N TYR A 239 -4.48 11.07 -0.51
CA TYR A 239 -4.91 11.25 0.87
C TYR A 239 -4.87 12.73 1.22
N LYS A 240 -5.52 13.10 2.33
CA LYS A 240 -5.56 14.49 2.78
C LYS A 240 -4.17 14.97 3.19
N GLN A 241 -3.71 16.07 2.60
CA GLN A 241 -2.44 16.68 2.99
C GLN A 241 -2.52 17.20 4.43
N PRO A 242 -1.43 17.12 5.21
CA PRO A 242 -1.45 17.53 6.61
C PRO A 242 -1.53 19.05 6.80
N VAL A 243 -1.09 19.81 5.79
CA VAL A 243 -0.99 21.28 5.80
C VAL A 243 -1.96 21.92 4.81
N VAL A 244 -2.41 23.14 5.12
CA VAL A 244 -3.13 23.99 4.19
C VAL A 244 -2.10 24.72 3.33
N THR A 245 -2.27 24.69 2.02
CA THR A 245 -1.40 25.39 1.07
C THR A 245 -2.05 26.68 0.59
N LEU A 246 -1.26 27.63 0.11
CA LEU A 246 -1.75 28.95 -0.33
C LEU A 246 -1.90 29.06 -1.85
N SER A 247 -1.49 28.02 -2.59
CA SER A 247 -1.64 27.95 -4.05
C SER A 247 -1.70 26.51 -4.54
N THR A 248 -2.24 26.31 -5.74
CA THR A 248 -2.22 25.01 -6.44
C THR A 248 -0.79 24.52 -6.64
N THR A 249 0.13 25.39 -7.05
CA THR A 249 1.55 25.05 -7.23
C THR A 249 2.17 24.49 -5.96
N GLU A 250 1.83 25.06 -4.80
CA GLU A 250 2.33 24.58 -3.52
C GLU A 250 1.76 23.20 -3.16
N ALA A 251 0.46 22.97 -3.38
CA ALA A 251 -0.18 21.67 -3.14
C ALA A 251 0.43 20.56 -4.02
N GLU A 252 0.64 20.87 -5.29
CA GLU A 252 1.29 20.00 -6.27
C GLU A 252 2.75 19.72 -5.91
N PHE A 253 3.48 20.73 -5.42
CA PHE A 253 4.86 20.55 -5.00
C PHE A 253 4.97 19.63 -3.78
N ILE A 254 4.05 19.73 -2.80
CA ILE A 254 4.00 18.82 -1.66
C ILE A 254 3.69 17.38 -2.10
N ALA A 255 2.77 17.21 -3.05
CA ALA A 255 2.45 15.91 -3.63
C ALA A 255 3.68 15.32 -4.35
N ALA A 256 4.35 16.12 -5.19
CA ALA A 256 5.56 15.72 -5.91
C ALA A 256 6.72 15.36 -4.96
N ALA A 257 6.92 16.12 -3.88
CA ALA A 257 7.94 15.79 -2.87
C ALA A 257 7.63 14.48 -2.14
N SER A 258 6.35 14.19 -1.89
CA SER A 258 5.92 12.93 -1.27
C SER A 258 6.08 11.75 -2.23
N SER A 259 5.74 11.93 -3.51
CA SER A 259 6.01 10.98 -4.60
C SER A 259 7.51 10.71 -4.73
N ALA A 260 8.35 11.74 -4.65
CA ALA A 260 9.79 11.61 -4.71
C ALA A 260 10.37 10.74 -3.57
N CYS A 261 9.83 10.82 -2.36
CA CYS A 261 10.19 9.90 -1.28
C CYS A 261 9.91 8.44 -1.65
N GLN A 262 8.75 8.16 -2.26
CA GLN A 262 8.38 6.81 -2.71
C GLN A 262 9.30 6.33 -3.83
N VAL A 263 9.62 7.20 -4.80
CA VAL A 263 10.58 6.90 -5.87
C VAL A 263 11.94 6.53 -5.30
N VAL A 264 12.48 7.32 -4.38
CA VAL A 264 13.78 7.04 -3.74
C VAL A 264 13.77 5.70 -3.02
N TRP A 265 12.69 5.41 -2.28
CA TRP A 265 12.53 4.14 -1.58
C TRP A 265 12.44 2.96 -2.57
N LEU A 266 11.61 3.05 -3.60
CA LEU A 266 11.47 2.00 -4.61
C LEU A 266 12.77 1.74 -5.37
N ARG A 267 13.51 2.78 -5.79
CA ARG A 267 14.84 2.62 -6.42
C ARG A 267 15.82 1.89 -5.51
N ARG A 268 15.80 2.16 -4.21
CA ARG A 268 16.65 1.51 -3.21
C ARG A 268 16.29 0.03 -3.03
N ILE A 269 15.00 -0.31 -3.04
CA ILE A 269 14.53 -1.70 -3.05
C ILE A 269 14.97 -2.40 -4.34
N LEU A 270 14.70 -1.81 -5.50
CA LEU A 270 15.10 -2.37 -6.79
C LEU A 270 16.62 -2.60 -6.89
N LYS A 271 17.43 -1.65 -6.40
CA LYS A 271 18.88 -1.84 -6.28
C LYS A 271 19.25 -3.05 -5.43
N SER A 272 18.56 -3.26 -4.30
CA SER A 272 18.79 -4.44 -3.45
C SER A 272 18.42 -5.75 -4.16
N LEU A 273 17.48 -5.69 -5.11
CA LEU A 273 17.05 -6.81 -5.95
C LEU A 273 17.90 -6.98 -7.23
N ASN A 274 19.06 -6.31 -7.33
CA ASN A 274 19.90 -6.26 -8.54
C ASN A 274 19.19 -5.70 -9.78
N GLN A 275 18.23 -4.79 -9.59
CA GLN A 275 17.47 -4.07 -10.63
C GLN A 275 17.74 -2.56 -10.54
N GLU A 276 19.00 -2.18 -10.36
CA GLU A 276 19.39 -0.78 -10.16
C GLU A 276 18.95 0.08 -11.35
N GLN A 277 18.32 1.21 -11.03
CA GLN A 277 17.83 2.17 -11.99
C GLN A 277 18.95 3.19 -12.24
N TYR A 278 19.43 3.30 -13.48
CA TYR A 278 20.53 4.22 -13.84
C TYR A 278 20.05 5.56 -14.37
N SER A 279 18.93 5.58 -15.10
CA SER A 279 18.30 6.82 -15.55
C SER A 279 17.46 7.45 -14.45
N PRO A 280 17.18 8.77 -14.54
CA PRO A 280 16.21 9.44 -13.70
C PRO A 280 14.84 8.78 -13.83
N THR A 281 14.15 8.61 -12.69
CA THR A 281 12.75 8.16 -12.70
C THR A 281 11.88 9.28 -13.25
N LEU A 282 11.10 9.02 -14.30
CA LEU A 282 10.16 10.01 -14.81
C LEU A 282 8.94 10.10 -13.90
N VAL A 283 8.68 11.29 -13.37
CA VAL A 283 7.51 11.58 -12.56
C VAL A 283 6.65 12.62 -13.28
N TYR A 284 5.51 12.17 -13.80
CA TYR A 284 4.58 12.99 -14.56
C TYR A 284 3.76 13.89 -13.64
N CYS A 285 3.75 15.18 -13.95
CA CYS A 285 3.02 16.23 -13.24
C CYS A 285 2.40 17.16 -14.29
N ASP A 286 1.18 17.64 -14.07
CA ASP A 286 0.50 18.55 -15.01
C ASP A 286 0.72 20.04 -14.64
N ASN A 287 1.32 20.32 -13.46
CA ASN A 287 1.62 21.67 -13.02
C ASN A 287 3.00 22.18 -13.48
N VAL A 288 3.00 23.00 -14.53
CA VAL A 288 4.20 23.61 -15.11
C VAL A 288 4.98 24.46 -14.10
N SER A 289 4.32 25.15 -13.17
CA SER A 289 4.99 25.96 -12.17
C SER A 289 5.77 25.09 -11.17
N THR A 290 5.21 23.95 -10.76
CA THR A 290 5.88 22.95 -9.92
C THR A 290 7.13 22.41 -10.61
N ILE A 291 7.04 22.06 -11.90
CA ILE A 291 8.16 21.59 -12.71
C ILE A 291 9.26 22.66 -12.81
N LYS A 292 8.89 23.92 -13.06
CA LYS A 292 9.85 25.02 -13.12
C LYS A 292 10.52 25.27 -11.76
N LEU A 293 9.78 25.15 -10.66
CA LEU A 293 10.30 25.33 -9.32
C LEU A 293 11.24 24.22 -8.86
N SER A 294 11.04 22.98 -9.33
CA SER A 294 11.96 21.87 -9.02
C SER A 294 13.30 21.98 -9.74
N ARG A 295 13.36 22.72 -10.86
CA ARG A 295 14.59 22.94 -11.64
C ARG A 295 15.33 24.22 -11.24
N ASN A 296 14.61 25.27 -10.83
CA ASN A 296 15.19 26.58 -10.58
C ASN A 296 15.36 26.89 -9.08
N PRO A 297 16.51 27.46 -8.66
CA PRO A 297 16.79 27.80 -7.26
C PRO A 297 16.07 29.08 -6.78
N VAL A 298 15.40 29.83 -7.67
CA VAL A 298 14.75 31.10 -7.30
C VAL A 298 13.54 30.84 -6.39
N MET A 299 13.78 31.00 -5.09
CA MET A 299 12.77 30.93 -4.04
C MET A 299 11.92 32.20 -4.07
N HIS A 300 10.65 32.09 -4.43
CA HIS A 300 9.71 33.19 -4.19
C HIS A 300 9.39 33.25 -2.69
N GLY A 301 9.41 34.45 -2.10
CA GLY A 301 9.22 34.65 -0.65
C GLY A 301 7.91 34.12 -0.07
N ARG A 302 6.97 33.67 -0.91
CA ARG A 302 5.66 33.08 -0.55
C ARG A 302 5.71 31.58 -0.20
N SER A 303 6.89 30.95 -0.21
CA SER A 303 7.05 29.49 -0.10
C SER A 303 7.88 29.01 1.10
N LYS A 304 8.20 29.91 2.04
CA LYS A 304 9.10 29.64 3.18
C LYS A 304 8.62 28.52 4.11
N HIS A 305 7.32 28.32 4.22
CA HIS A 305 6.71 27.33 5.13
C HIS A 305 6.84 25.88 4.65
N ILE A 306 7.33 25.65 3.42
CA ILE A 306 7.61 24.31 2.88
C ILE A 306 9.04 24.18 2.32
N ASP A 307 9.95 25.04 2.77
CA ASP A 307 11.33 25.17 2.26
C ASP A 307 12.12 23.85 2.20
N ILE A 308 12.03 23.02 3.26
CA ILE A 308 12.70 21.72 3.31
C ILE A 308 12.26 20.80 2.14
N ARG A 309 10.96 20.82 1.79
CA ARG A 309 10.46 20.01 0.67
C ARG A 309 10.98 20.54 -0.67
N PHE A 310 11.09 21.86 -0.81
CA PHE A 310 11.70 22.49 -1.99
C PHE A 310 13.13 22.05 -2.20
N HIS A 311 13.97 22.17 -1.17
CA HIS A 311 15.36 21.73 -1.24
C HIS A 311 15.46 20.24 -1.55
N PHE A 312 14.71 19.40 -0.85
CA PHE A 312 14.70 17.96 -1.10
C PHE A 312 14.38 17.59 -2.55
N LEU A 313 13.27 18.07 -3.10
CA LEU A 313 12.85 17.72 -4.46
C LEU A 313 13.83 18.27 -5.51
N ARG A 314 14.35 19.48 -5.30
CA ARG A 314 15.37 20.09 -6.17
C ARG A 314 16.67 19.30 -6.18
N ASP A 315 17.15 18.87 -5.01
CA ASP A 315 18.38 18.11 -4.90
C ASP A 315 18.25 16.77 -5.63
N LEU A 316 17.09 16.11 -5.54
CA LEU A 316 16.82 14.88 -6.29
C LEU A 316 16.78 15.09 -7.81
N VAL A 317 16.21 16.20 -8.29
CA VAL A 317 16.21 16.56 -9.71
C VAL A 317 17.63 16.88 -10.20
N LYS A 318 18.37 17.67 -9.42
CA LYS A 318 19.75 18.06 -9.75
C LYS A 318 20.73 16.88 -9.74
N SER A 319 20.50 15.90 -8.87
CA SER A 319 21.29 14.66 -8.79
C SER A 319 20.78 13.56 -9.72
N GLU A 320 19.85 13.88 -10.65
CA GLU A 320 19.35 12.95 -11.67
C GLU A 320 18.71 11.67 -11.09
N VAL A 321 18.20 11.73 -9.86
CA VAL A 321 17.47 10.61 -9.23
C VAL A 321 16.05 10.49 -9.83
N LEU A 322 15.43 11.63 -10.10
CA LEU A 322 14.12 11.74 -10.75
C LEU A 322 14.06 12.98 -11.64
N GLU A 323 13.17 12.95 -12.62
CA GLU A 323 12.83 14.10 -13.44
C GLU A 323 11.32 14.35 -13.37
N LEU A 324 10.92 15.60 -13.10
CA LEU A 324 9.53 16.00 -13.28
C LEU A 324 9.27 16.33 -14.75
N VAL A 325 8.33 15.61 -15.36
CA VAL A 325 7.94 15.76 -16.76
C VAL A 325 6.50 16.23 -16.86
N GLN A 326 6.24 17.13 -17.80
CA GLN A 326 4.88 17.60 -18.03
C GLN A 326 4.04 16.48 -18.68
N CYS A 327 2.86 16.23 -18.13
CA CYS A 327 1.82 15.45 -18.81
C CYS A 327 0.58 16.32 -19.05
N SER A 328 -0.26 15.90 -19.99
CA SER A 328 -1.56 16.53 -20.16
C SER A 328 -2.50 16.06 -19.04
N THR A 329 -3.43 16.92 -18.59
CA THR A 329 -4.46 16.53 -17.61
C THR A 329 -5.29 15.33 -18.09
N GLN A 330 -5.41 15.12 -19.41
CA GLN A 330 -6.12 13.96 -19.97
C GLN A 330 -5.34 12.64 -19.88
N GLU A 331 -4.08 12.69 -19.46
CA GLU A 331 -3.16 11.56 -19.26
C GLU A 331 -2.63 11.51 -17.84
N GLN A 332 -3.10 12.39 -16.95
CA GLN A 332 -2.74 12.42 -15.55
C GLN A 332 -3.44 11.28 -14.80
N ILE A 333 -2.78 10.12 -14.73
CA ILE A 333 -3.33 8.92 -14.08
C ILE A 333 -3.66 9.18 -12.61
N ALA A 334 -2.90 10.04 -11.92
CA ALA A 334 -3.12 10.34 -10.51
C ALA A 334 -4.47 11.02 -10.22
N ASP A 335 -5.11 11.65 -11.22
CA ASP A 335 -6.41 12.32 -11.09
C ASP A 335 -7.51 11.41 -10.54
N VAL A 336 -7.44 10.11 -10.85
CA VAL A 336 -8.41 9.11 -10.40
C VAL A 336 -8.44 8.95 -8.87
N LEU A 337 -7.34 9.32 -8.19
CA LEU A 337 -7.19 9.23 -6.74
C LEU A 337 -7.36 10.58 -6.04
N THR A 338 -7.41 11.69 -6.78
CA THR A 338 -7.43 13.05 -6.22
C THR A 338 -8.75 13.77 -6.49
N LYS A 339 -9.43 13.50 -7.62
CA LYS A 339 -10.55 14.29 -8.11
C LYS A 339 -11.80 13.43 -8.39
N PRO A 340 -13.02 13.97 -8.19
CA PRO A 340 -14.25 13.30 -8.61
C PRO A 340 -14.44 13.44 -10.14
N LEU A 341 -13.92 12.47 -10.89
CA LEU A 341 -13.89 12.48 -12.36
C LEU A 341 -15.23 12.10 -13.02
N LYS A 342 -15.46 12.66 -14.22
CA LYS A 342 -16.50 12.20 -15.16
C LYS A 342 -16.28 10.74 -15.52
N VAL A 343 -17.36 10.01 -15.80
CA VAL A 343 -17.33 8.54 -16.01
C VAL A 343 -16.30 8.13 -17.06
N ASP A 344 -16.33 8.73 -18.25
CA ASP A 344 -15.41 8.34 -19.34
C ASP A 344 -13.94 8.58 -18.98
N THR A 345 -13.64 9.71 -18.33
CA THR A 345 -12.30 10.03 -17.84
C THR A 345 -11.88 9.07 -16.74
N PHE A 346 -12.77 8.77 -15.78
CA PHE A 346 -12.51 7.83 -14.69
C PHE A 346 -12.18 6.44 -15.23
N LEU A 347 -12.98 5.92 -16.18
CA LEU A 347 -12.75 4.62 -16.79
C LEU A 347 -11.41 4.60 -17.55
N LYS A 348 -11.12 5.63 -18.35
CA LYS A 348 -9.82 5.77 -19.04
C LYS A 348 -8.65 5.73 -18.05
N MET A 349 -8.69 6.52 -16.97
CA MET A 349 -7.60 6.58 -16.00
C MET A 349 -7.45 5.27 -15.22
N ARG A 350 -8.56 4.66 -14.82
CA ARG A 350 -8.55 3.35 -14.16
C ARG A 350 -7.89 2.28 -15.05
N ASP A 351 -8.21 2.27 -16.34
CA ASP A 351 -7.63 1.32 -17.27
C ASP A 351 -6.12 1.58 -17.46
N LEU A 352 -5.69 2.86 -17.50
CA LEU A 352 -4.27 3.26 -17.52
C LEU A 352 -3.50 2.90 -16.23
N MET A 353 -4.17 2.82 -15.07
CA MET A 353 -3.57 2.29 -13.84
C MET A 353 -3.30 0.77 -13.91
N GLY A 354 -3.77 0.08 -14.95
CA GLY A 354 -3.66 -1.37 -15.08
C GLY A 354 -4.73 -2.15 -14.32
N VAL A 355 -5.80 -1.48 -13.86
CA VAL A 355 -6.94 -2.14 -13.24
C VAL A 355 -7.81 -2.77 -14.33
N CYS A 356 -7.85 -4.10 -14.35
CA CYS A 356 -8.46 -4.87 -15.44
C CYS A 356 -9.15 -6.14 -14.91
N LYS A 357 -9.95 -6.78 -15.76
CA LYS A 357 -10.40 -8.15 -15.53
C LYS A 357 -9.23 -9.10 -15.77
N PHE A 358 -9.25 -10.27 -15.13
CA PHE A 358 -8.26 -11.31 -15.38
C PHE A 358 -8.22 -11.66 -16.89
N PRO A 359 -7.06 -11.53 -17.57
CA PRO A 359 -6.97 -11.68 -19.02
C PRO A 359 -6.92 -13.16 -19.48
N GLY A 360 -6.66 -14.11 -18.58
CA GLY A 360 -6.59 -15.53 -18.91
C GLY A 360 -7.96 -16.19 -18.98
N LYS A 361 -8.06 -17.32 -19.70
CA LYS A 361 -9.17 -18.26 -19.49
C LYS A 361 -9.06 -18.77 -18.05
N LEU A 362 -10.08 -18.53 -17.22
CA LEU A 362 -10.24 -19.26 -15.97
C LEU A 362 -10.22 -20.74 -16.35
N PHE A 363 -9.14 -21.45 -16.01
CA PHE A 363 -9.24 -22.90 -15.94
C PHE A 363 -10.28 -23.15 -14.85
N ALA A 364 -11.47 -23.58 -15.27
CA ALA A 364 -12.49 -24.04 -14.35
C ALA A 364 -11.83 -25.10 -13.47
N THR A 365 -11.57 -24.75 -12.20
CA THR A 365 -11.15 -25.72 -11.20
C THR A 365 -12.33 -26.64 -10.98
N SER A 366 -12.24 -27.84 -11.54
CA SER A 366 -13.01 -29.02 -11.13
C SER A 366 -12.71 -29.41 -9.70
#